data_AF-K9KZE6-F1
#
_entry.id   AF-K9KZE6-F1
#
_cell.length_a   1.000
_cell.length_b   1.000
_cell.length_c   1.000
_cell.angle_alpha   90.00
_cell.angle_beta   90.00
_cell.angle_gamma   90.00
#
_symmetry.space_group_name_H-M   'P 1'
#
loop_
_entity.id
_entity.type
_entity.pdbx_description
1 polymer ?
#
loop_
_entity_poly.entity_id
_entity_poly.type
_entity_poly.pdbx_seq_one_letter_code
_entity_poly.pdbx_strand_id
1 'polypeptide(L)'
;VLDAKPLCKEALQAKCGLPVDLSIPVIGFIGRLEEQKGSDILVAAISKFIDLNVQIIILGTGKKKFEQQIEQLEVLYPDKARGIAKFDVAMAHMITAGADFMMVPSRFEPCGLIQLHAMRYGTIPICASTGGL
;
A
#
# COMPACT_ATOMS: atom_id res chain seq x y z
N VAL A 1 -9.25 -14.65 -11.13
CA VAL A 1 -8.62 -13.57 -10.32
C VAL A 1 -7.15 -13.88 -10.11
N LEU A 2 -6.81 -15.02 -9.51
CA LEU A 2 -5.42 -15.36 -9.18
C LEU A 2 -4.51 -15.50 -10.42
N ASP A 3 -4.99 -16.07 -11.52
CA ASP A 3 -4.18 -16.27 -12.74
C ASP A 3 -3.73 -14.94 -13.40
N ALA A 4 -4.51 -13.88 -13.24
CA ALA A 4 -4.22 -12.56 -13.82
C ALA A 4 -3.43 -11.64 -12.88
N LYS A 5 -3.35 -11.99 -11.58
CA LYS A 5 -2.68 -11.17 -10.56
C LYS A 5 -1.20 -10.91 -10.86
N PRO A 6 -0.40 -11.88 -11.34
CA PRO A 6 0.99 -11.63 -11.73
C PRO A 6 1.14 -10.52 -12.78
N LEU A 7 0.29 -10.51 -13.82
CA LEU A 7 0.30 -9.46 -14.84
C LEU A 7 -0.06 -8.09 -14.26
N CYS A 8 -1.02 -8.03 -13.35
CA CYS A 8 -1.37 -6.80 -12.64
C CYS A 8 -0.22 -6.31 -11.75
N LYS A 9 0.53 -7.23 -11.12
CA LYS A 9 1.68 -6.93 -10.28
C LYS A 9 2.84 -6.35 -11.08
N GLU A 10 3.19 -6.95 -12.22
CA GLU A 10 4.22 -6.42 -13.13
C GLU A 10 3.86 -5.02 -13.62
N ALA A 11 2.59 -4.83 -14.03
CA ALA A 11 2.09 -3.54 -14.47
C ALA A 11 2.13 -2.49 -13.34
N LEU A 12 1.81 -2.89 -12.12
CA LEU A 12 1.90 -2.03 -10.94
C LEU A 12 3.36 -1.64 -10.63
N GLN A 13 4.28 -2.59 -10.59
CA GLN A 13 5.71 -2.36 -10.37
C GLN A 13 6.28 -1.40 -11.43
N ALA A 14 6.01 -1.68 -12.71
CA ALA A 14 6.45 -0.83 -13.81
C ALA A 14 5.86 0.58 -13.73
N LYS A 15 4.56 0.71 -13.43
CA LYS A 15 3.88 2.01 -13.28
C LYS A 15 4.46 2.84 -12.14
N CYS A 16 4.86 2.17 -11.07
CA CYS A 16 5.53 2.76 -9.93
C CYS A 16 7.03 2.97 -10.15
N GLY A 17 7.62 2.53 -11.27
CA GLY A 17 9.05 2.61 -11.50
C GLY A 17 9.87 1.80 -10.49
N LEU A 18 9.30 0.72 -9.96
CA LEU A 18 9.99 -0.26 -9.12
C LEU A 18 10.54 -1.40 -9.98
N PRO A 19 11.55 -2.16 -9.49
CA PRO A 19 11.99 -3.38 -10.15
C PRO A 19 10.80 -4.32 -10.39
N VAL A 20 10.65 -4.75 -11.66
CA VAL A 20 9.61 -5.68 -12.08
C VAL A 20 10.10 -7.09 -11.81
N ASP A 21 9.59 -7.68 -10.73
CA ASP A 21 9.93 -9.04 -10.29
C ASP A 21 8.75 -9.63 -9.51
N LEU A 22 8.18 -10.70 -10.06
CA LEU A 22 7.03 -11.41 -9.47
C LEU A 22 7.34 -12.06 -8.14
N SER A 23 8.61 -12.38 -7.87
CA SER A 23 9.05 -13.03 -6.62
C SER A 23 9.08 -12.08 -5.43
N ILE A 24 9.18 -10.77 -5.67
CA ILE A 24 9.23 -9.75 -4.62
C ILE A 24 7.81 -9.43 -4.15
N PRO A 25 7.43 -9.67 -2.88
CA PRO A 25 6.10 -9.34 -2.41
C PRO A 25 5.83 -7.83 -2.44
N VAL A 26 4.63 -7.44 -2.83
CA VAL A 26 4.18 -6.04 -2.87
C VAL A 26 3.14 -5.80 -1.79
N ILE A 27 3.42 -4.85 -0.89
CA ILE A 27 2.49 -4.35 0.12
C ILE A 27 1.85 -3.05 -0.40
N GLY A 28 0.53 -3.02 -0.48
CA GLY A 28 -0.25 -1.83 -0.80
C GLY A 28 -0.82 -1.17 0.46
N PHE A 29 -0.87 0.17 0.47
CA PHE A 29 -1.70 0.95 1.39
C PHE A 29 -2.51 1.96 0.59
N ILE A 30 -3.81 2.05 0.87
CA ILE A 30 -4.71 3.03 0.28
C ILE A 30 -5.56 3.65 1.39
N GLY A 31 -5.48 4.96 1.58
CA GLY A 31 -6.30 5.63 2.58
C GLY A 31 -5.98 7.10 2.79
N ARG A 32 -6.79 7.75 3.65
CA ARG A 32 -6.49 9.09 4.14
C ARG A 32 -5.21 9.07 4.96
N LEU A 33 -4.32 10.02 4.71
CA LEU A 33 -3.07 10.18 5.43
C LEU A 33 -3.33 10.93 6.75
N GLU A 34 -3.82 10.18 7.72
CA GLU A 34 -4.18 10.63 9.06
C GLU A 34 -3.81 9.54 10.09
N GLU A 35 -3.73 9.92 11.37
CA GLU A 35 -3.42 9.04 12.50
C GLU A 35 -4.51 8.00 12.71
N GLN A 36 -5.78 8.33 12.39
CA GLN A 36 -6.88 7.37 12.44
C GLN A 36 -6.58 6.12 11.59
N LYS A 37 -5.98 6.33 10.41
CA LYS A 37 -5.63 5.26 9.46
C LYS A 37 -4.26 4.64 9.73
N GLY A 38 -3.60 5.05 10.82
CA GLY A 38 -2.29 4.54 11.21
C GLY A 38 -1.17 4.94 10.26
N SER A 39 -1.28 6.09 9.59
CA SER A 39 -0.25 6.56 8.64
C SER A 39 1.09 6.82 9.34
N ASP A 40 1.03 7.32 10.57
CA ASP A 40 2.17 7.47 11.50
C ASP A 40 2.82 6.12 11.82
N ILE A 41 2.00 5.11 12.10
CA ILE A 41 2.45 3.75 12.43
C ILE A 41 3.11 3.12 11.21
N LEU A 42 2.49 3.23 10.04
CA LEU A 42 3.00 2.68 8.79
C LEU A 42 4.37 3.26 8.46
N VAL A 43 4.50 4.59 8.42
CA VAL A 43 5.79 5.25 8.09
C VAL A 43 6.89 4.83 9.06
N ALA A 44 6.58 4.74 10.37
CA ALA A 44 7.54 4.30 11.37
C ALA A 44 7.91 2.80 11.26
N ALA A 45 7.03 1.98 10.70
CA ALA A 45 7.26 0.55 10.52
C ALA A 45 8.11 0.25 9.29
N ILE A 46 8.05 1.07 8.23
CA ILE A 46 8.76 0.83 6.96
C ILE A 46 10.25 0.57 7.19
N SER A 47 10.93 1.43 7.95
CA SER A 47 12.36 1.26 8.22
C SER A 47 12.73 -0.04 8.95
N LYS A 48 11.75 -0.74 9.55
CA LYS A 48 11.98 -2.00 10.26
C LYS A 48 11.89 -3.23 9.37
N PHE A 49 11.20 -3.14 8.23
CA PHE A 49 10.98 -4.28 7.34
C PHE A 49 11.46 -4.06 5.90
N ILE A 50 11.75 -2.83 5.50
CA ILE A 50 12.14 -2.51 4.13
C ILE A 50 13.49 -3.13 3.72
N ASP A 51 14.32 -3.56 4.67
CA ASP A 51 15.55 -4.30 4.41
C ASP A 51 15.27 -5.72 3.87
N LEU A 52 14.10 -6.28 4.15
CA LEU A 52 13.64 -7.52 3.54
C LEU A 52 13.46 -7.34 2.02
N ASN A 53 13.38 -8.45 1.28
CA ASN A 53 13.10 -8.41 -0.14
C ASN A 53 11.61 -8.18 -0.38
N VAL A 54 11.15 -6.95 -0.18
CA VAL A 54 9.74 -6.54 -0.25
C VAL A 54 9.63 -5.14 -0.87
N GLN A 55 8.51 -4.87 -1.51
CA GLN A 55 8.14 -3.55 -2.01
C GLN A 55 6.92 -3.00 -1.28
N ILE A 56 6.85 -1.68 -1.12
CA ILE A 56 5.69 -0.99 -0.56
C ILE A 56 5.23 0.16 -1.46
N ILE A 57 3.92 0.23 -1.69
CA ILE A 57 3.27 1.27 -2.48
C ILE A 57 2.15 1.89 -1.65
N ILE A 58 2.24 3.20 -1.44
CA ILE A 58 1.33 3.97 -0.59
C ILE A 58 0.61 5.00 -1.43
N LEU A 59 -0.73 4.97 -1.42
CA LEU A 59 -1.58 5.95 -2.09
C LEU A 59 -2.49 6.63 -1.06
N GLY A 60 -2.46 7.95 -1.02
CA GLY A 60 -3.31 8.70 -0.11
C GLY A 60 -3.08 10.19 -0.14
N THR A 61 -4.01 10.94 0.44
CA THR A 61 -3.88 12.37 0.70
C THR A 61 -4.36 12.66 2.12
N GLY A 62 -3.93 13.77 2.71
CA GLY A 62 -4.32 14.13 4.07
C GLY A 62 -3.44 15.21 4.67
N LYS A 63 -2.86 14.94 5.85
CA LYS A 63 -1.98 15.91 6.51
C LYS A 63 -0.68 16.03 5.73
N LYS A 64 -0.28 17.26 5.40
CA LYS A 64 0.96 17.58 4.65
C LYS A 64 2.21 16.87 5.19
N LYS A 65 2.32 16.72 6.51
CA LYS A 65 3.42 15.99 7.15
C LYS A 65 3.51 14.55 6.63
N PHE A 66 2.39 13.84 6.57
CA PHE A 66 2.37 12.45 6.10
C PHE A 66 2.58 12.35 4.60
N GLU A 67 2.04 13.29 3.81
CA GLU A 67 2.30 13.39 2.36
C GLU A 67 3.80 13.51 2.09
N GLN A 68 4.47 14.46 2.75
CA GLN A 68 5.91 14.65 2.63
C GLN A 68 6.70 13.40 3.06
N GLN A 69 6.28 12.73 4.13
CA GLN A 69 6.94 11.52 4.60
C GLN A 69 6.83 10.37 3.61
N ILE A 70 5.68 10.18 2.97
CA ILE A 70 5.52 9.10 1.99
C ILE A 70 6.25 9.42 0.68
N GLU A 71 6.28 10.69 0.26
CA GLU A 71 7.04 11.13 -0.92
C GLU A 71 8.55 10.92 -0.72
N GLN A 72 9.07 11.18 0.48
CA GLN A 72 10.49 10.92 0.80
C GLN A 72 10.89 9.44 0.69
N LEU A 73 9.95 8.50 0.73
CA LEU A 73 10.28 7.07 0.64
C LEU A 73 10.91 6.69 -0.70
N GLU A 74 10.55 7.38 -1.79
CA GLU A 74 11.16 7.08 -3.09
C GLU A 74 12.63 7.50 -3.15
N VAL A 75 13.03 8.50 -2.36
CA VAL A 75 14.42 8.95 -2.24
C VAL A 75 15.20 8.01 -1.32
N LEU A 76 14.60 7.60 -0.20
CA LEU A 76 15.24 6.73 0.78
C LEU A 76 15.39 5.29 0.28
N TYR A 77 14.38 4.80 -0.47
CA TYR A 77 14.29 3.41 -0.93
C TYR A 77 13.85 3.35 -2.40
N PRO A 78 14.69 3.82 -3.33
CA PRO A 78 14.33 3.99 -4.74
C PRO A 78 13.90 2.70 -5.43
N ASP A 79 14.37 1.55 -4.98
CA ASP A 79 14.01 0.26 -5.60
C ASP A 79 12.95 -0.51 -4.80
N LYS A 80 12.46 0.03 -3.69
CA LYS A 80 11.56 -0.69 -2.77
C LYS A 80 10.29 0.07 -2.39
N ALA A 81 10.27 1.40 -2.43
CA ALA A 81 9.14 2.17 -1.92
C ALA A 81 8.67 3.26 -2.88
N ARG A 82 7.35 3.44 -2.96
CA ARG A 82 6.71 4.56 -3.65
C ARG A 82 5.57 5.14 -2.82
N GLY A 83 5.61 6.45 -2.59
CA GLY A 83 4.52 7.23 -2.02
C GLY A 83 3.86 8.08 -3.10
N ILE A 84 2.53 8.01 -3.19
CA ILE A 84 1.73 8.73 -4.17
C ILE A 84 0.74 9.61 -3.41
N ALA A 85 1.11 10.86 -3.19
CA ALA A 85 0.31 11.84 -2.45
C ALA A 85 -0.81 12.46 -3.32
N LYS A 86 -1.67 11.63 -3.93
CA LYS A 86 -2.71 12.07 -4.87
C LYS A 86 -4.01 11.29 -4.71
N PHE A 87 -5.12 11.92 -5.07
CA PHE A 87 -6.38 11.21 -5.28
C PHE A 87 -6.38 10.61 -6.69
N ASP A 88 -6.19 9.30 -6.79
CA ASP A 88 -6.15 8.58 -8.06
C ASP A 88 -6.88 7.24 -7.96
N VAL A 89 -8.08 7.20 -8.51
CA VAL A 89 -8.94 6.00 -8.50
C VAL A 89 -8.33 4.88 -9.35
N ALA A 90 -7.73 5.21 -10.49
CA ALA A 90 -7.12 4.21 -11.36
C ALA A 90 -5.94 3.55 -10.65
N MET A 91 -5.10 4.34 -9.99
CA MET A 91 -4.00 3.84 -9.17
C MET A 91 -4.50 2.97 -8.00
N ALA A 92 -5.60 3.36 -7.35
CA ALA A 92 -6.21 2.56 -6.28
C ALA A 92 -6.63 1.17 -6.77
N HIS A 93 -7.24 1.07 -7.96
CA HIS A 93 -7.57 -0.22 -8.56
C HIS A 93 -6.31 -1.02 -8.96
N MET A 94 -5.28 -0.38 -9.48
CA MET A 94 -4.01 -1.05 -9.81
C MET A 94 -3.33 -1.62 -8.57
N ILE A 95 -3.26 -0.87 -7.47
CA ILE A 95 -2.72 -1.34 -6.19
C ILE A 95 -3.57 -2.50 -5.67
N THR A 96 -4.89 -2.37 -5.67
CA THR A 96 -5.79 -3.40 -5.18
C THR A 96 -5.69 -4.71 -5.99
N ALA A 97 -5.44 -4.63 -7.30
CA ALA A 97 -5.25 -5.80 -8.15
C ALA A 97 -3.84 -6.40 -8.05
N GLY A 98 -2.80 -5.57 -8.09
CA GLY A 98 -1.40 -6.01 -8.24
C GLY A 98 -0.65 -6.25 -6.93
N ALA A 99 -1.09 -5.69 -5.80
CA ALA A 99 -0.45 -5.95 -4.50
C ALA A 99 -0.73 -7.37 -4.01
N ASP A 100 0.24 -7.99 -3.35
CA ASP A 100 0.05 -9.28 -2.70
C ASP A 100 -0.69 -9.10 -1.36
N PHE A 101 -0.33 -8.04 -0.63
CA PHE A 101 -0.89 -7.70 0.67
C PHE A 101 -1.47 -6.29 0.68
N MET A 102 -2.61 -6.09 1.36
CA MET A 102 -3.18 -4.77 1.64
C MET A 102 -3.05 -4.46 3.13
N MET A 103 -2.26 -3.45 3.47
CA MET A 103 -2.01 -3.05 4.85
C MET A 103 -3.10 -2.08 5.33
N VAL A 104 -3.75 -2.39 6.45
CA VAL A 104 -4.82 -1.58 7.06
C VAL A 104 -4.55 -1.38 8.56
N PRO A 105 -3.59 -0.51 8.93
CA PRO A 105 -3.13 -0.34 10.31
C PRO A 105 -4.00 0.66 11.11
N SER A 106 -5.31 0.72 10.81
CA SER A 106 -6.23 1.69 11.42
C SER A 106 -6.28 1.58 12.94
N ARG A 107 -6.31 2.71 13.64
CA ARG A 107 -6.56 2.76 15.10
C ARG A 107 -8.01 2.42 15.46
N PHE A 108 -8.94 2.80 14.59
CA PHE A 108 -10.34 2.37 14.66
C PHE A 108 -10.95 2.36 13.26
N GLU A 109 -11.84 1.40 13.01
CA GLU A 109 -12.51 1.23 11.72
C GLU A 109 -13.92 0.68 11.94
N PRO A 110 -14.99 1.48 11.82
CA PRO A 110 -16.36 0.98 12.05
C PRO A 110 -16.73 -0.20 11.15
N CYS A 111 -16.20 -0.19 9.92
CA CYS A 111 -16.28 -1.30 8.97
C CYS A 111 -15.01 -1.31 8.11
N GLY A 112 -14.86 -0.31 7.26
CA GLY A 112 -13.76 -0.20 6.28
C GLY A 112 -14.15 -0.81 4.94
N LEU A 113 -13.80 -0.14 3.84
CA LEU A 113 -14.09 -0.63 2.48
C LEU A 113 -12.85 -1.24 1.82
N ILE A 114 -11.65 -0.85 2.25
CA ILE A 114 -10.43 -1.17 1.53
C ILE A 114 -10.05 -2.64 1.65
N GLN A 115 -10.29 -3.25 2.81
CA GLN A 115 -10.11 -4.67 3.04
C GLN A 115 -11.15 -5.50 2.28
N LEU A 116 -12.39 -5.00 2.13
CA LEU A 116 -13.41 -5.65 1.30
C LEU A 116 -13.02 -5.63 -0.18
N HIS A 117 -12.50 -4.49 -0.67
CA HIS A 117 -11.96 -4.38 -2.02
C HIS A 117 -10.76 -5.31 -2.23
N ALA A 118 -9.83 -5.36 -1.27
CA ALA A 118 -8.67 -6.25 -1.33
C ALA A 118 -9.09 -7.71 -1.44
N MET A 119 -9.97 -8.19 -0.55
CA MET A 119 -10.50 -9.55 -0.60
C MET A 119 -11.21 -9.85 -1.92
N ARG A 120 -11.98 -8.89 -2.45
CA ARG A 120 -12.66 -9.04 -3.75
C ARG A 120 -11.67 -9.24 -4.91
N TYR A 121 -10.47 -8.66 -4.82
CA TYR A 121 -9.42 -8.74 -5.84
C TYR A 121 -8.39 -9.83 -5.56
N GLY A 122 -8.57 -10.63 -4.50
CA GLY A 122 -7.60 -11.65 -4.10
C GLY A 122 -6.29 -11.07 -3.57
N THR A 123 -6.35 -9.91 -2.94
CA THR A 123 -5.23 -9.28 -2.20
C THR A 123 -5.44 -9.54 -0.72
N ILE A 124 -4.43 -10.08 -0.05
CA ILE A 124 -4.56 -10.55 1.33
C ILE A 124 -4.52 -9.35 2.28
N PRO A 125 -5.61 -9.06 3.03
CA PRO A 125 -5.59 -7.95 3.98
C PRO A 125 -4.74 -8.31 5.21
N ILE A 126 -3.87 -7.38 5.61
CA ILE A 126 -3.15 -7.38 6.90
C ILE A 126 -3.69 -6.20 7.70
N CYS A 127 -4.57 -6.47 8.65
CA CYS A 127 -5.35 -5.45 9.33
C CYS A 127 -5.01 -5.35 10.82
N ALA A 128 -5.25 -4.17 11.40
CA ALA A 128 -5.40 -4.01 12.84
C ALA A 128 -6.70 -4.69 13.31
N SER A 129 -6.68 -5.30 14.49
CA SER A 129 -7.84 -5.98 15.08
C SER A 129 -8.80 -4.98 15.74
N THR A 130 -9.60 -4.27 14.93
CA THR A 130 -10.58 -3.29 15.41
C THR A 130 -11.83 -3.24 14.53
N GLY A 131 -13.00 -3.14 15.16
CA GLY A 131 -14.27 -2.92 14.47
C GLY A 131 -14.58 -3.98 13.41
N GLY A 132 -14.79 -3.57 12.15
CA GLY A 132 -15.16 -4.49 11.05
C GLY A 132 -13.99 -5.05 10.23
N LEU A 133 -12.75 -4.92 10.73
CA LEU A 133 -11.53 -5.46 10.11
C LEU A 133 -11.25 -6.91 10.52
#